data_AF-U7TRE7-F1
#
_entry.id   AF-U7TRE7-F1
#
_cell.length_a   1.000
_cell.length_b   1.000
_cell.length_c   1.000
_cell.angle_alpha   90.00
_cell.angle_beta   90.00
_cell.angle_gamma   90.00
#
_symmetry.space_group_name_H-M   'P 1'
#
loop_
_entity.id
_entity.type
_entity.pdbx_description
1 polymer ?
#
loop_
_entity_poly.entity_id
_entity_poly.type
_entity_poly.pdbx_seq_one_letter_code
_entity_poly.pdbx_strand_id
1 'polypeptide(L)'
;MIIGSLGNFIFMASSLYTKTFNSFSRSSSARWIEHKIIGEKPKLQFDGVDLKQIELSIHLNRFFKVDIPKEKEKLEKYMEEGKVLRLIIGGEKIGNYVITSLNEEHKAFNAIGKVTKMDIKVSLKEYN
;
A
#
# COMPACT_ATOMS: atom_id res chain seq x y z
N MET A 1 11.91 14.99 -7.33
CA MET A 1 11.01 14.33 -8.30
C MET A 1 9.83 13.74 -7.54
N ILE A 2 8.61 14.01 -8.01
CA ILE A 2 7.40 13.39 -7.48
C ILE A 2 7.24 12.06 -8.20
N ILE A 3 7.08 10.99 -7.41
CA ILE A 3 6.94 9.62 -7.91
C ILE A 3 5.46 9.25 -7.99
N GLY A 4 4.66 9.73 -7.03
CA GLY A 4 3.24 9.41 -6.95
C GLY A 4 2.58 9.97 -5.70
N SER A 5 1.35 9.55 -5.44
CA SER A 5 0.61 9.93 -4.25
C SER A 5 -0.43 8.87 -3.87
N LEU A 6 -0.64 8.69 -2.57
CA LEU A 6 -1.80 7.99 -2.00
C LEU A 6 -2.67 9.01 -1.25
N GLY A 7 -3.71 9.52 -1.93
CA GLY A 7 -4.43 10.71 -1.47
C GLY A 7 -3.47 11.89 -1.30
N ASN A 8 -3.45 12.50 -0.11
CA ASN A 8 -2.50 13.60 0.17
C ASN A 8 -1.14 13.10 0.69
N PHE A 9 -0.88 11.79 0.72
CA PHE A 9 0.43 11.23 1.06
C PHE A 9 1.29 11.18 -0.21
N ILE A 10 2.21 12.15 -0.36
CA ILE A 10 3.00 12.33 -1.58
C ILE A 10 4.30 11.53 -1.51
N PHE A 11 4.54 10.68 -2.50
CA PHE A 11 5.82 10.00 -2.69
C PHE A 11 6.76 10.90 -3.51
N MET A 12 7.92 11.21 -2.96
CA MET A 12 8.92 12.04 -3.62
C MET A 12 10.34 11.65 -3.22
N ALA A 13 11.26 11.79 -4.16
CA ALA A 13 12.68 11.62 -3.94
C ALA A 13 13.46 12.84 -4.45
N SER A 14 14.41 13.30 -3.66
CA SER A 14 15.31 14.41 -3.98
C SER A 14 16.63 14.21 -3.23
N SER A 15 17.64 15.00 -3.54
CA SER A 15 18.93 14.96 -2.85
C SER A 15 18.84 15.29 -1.35
N LEU A 16 17.79 16.00 -0.91
CA LEU A 16 17.62 16.46 0.47
C LEU A 16 16.49 15.77 1.22
N TYR A 17 15.53 15.19 0.51
CA TYR A 17 14.33 14.57 1.07
C TYR A 17 13.88 13.39 0.23
N THR A 18 13.69 12.24 0.88
CA THR A 18 13.26 11.01 0.23
C THR A 18 12.20 10.33 1.08
N LYS A 19 10.98 10.28 0.54
CA LYS A 19 9.83 9.54 1.06
C LYS A 19 9.19 8.79 -0.11
N THR A 20 9.49 7.50 -0.22
CA THR A 20 9.01 6.66 -1.32
C THR A 20 8.79 5.24 -0.84
N PHE A 21 8.09 4.45 -1.66
CA PHE A 21 8.02 3.01 -1.49
C PHE A 21 9.22 2.33 -2.16
N ASN A 22 9.63 1.18 -1.60
CA ASN A 22 10.69 0.33 -2.12
C ASN A 22 10.12 -0.86 -2.92
N SER A 23 8.88 -1.24 -2.65
CA SER A 23 8.17 -2.30 -3.37
C SER A 23 6.73 -1.92 -3.63
N PHE A 24 6.22 -2.42 -4.75
CA PHE A 24 4.82 -2.31 -5.16
C PHE A 24 4.39 -3.66 -5.74
N SER A 25 3.37 -4.26 -5.14
CA SER A 25 2.73 -5.47 -5.62
C SER A 25 1.24 -5.21 -5.81
N ARG A 26 0.69 -5.63 -6.96
CA ARG A 26 -0.74 -5.54 -7.26
C ARG A 26 -1.25 -6.93 -7.63
N SER A 27 -2.19 -7.46 -6.87
CA SER A 27 -2.85 -8.73 -7.15
C SER A 27 -4.25 -8.47 -7.71
N SER A 28 -4.68 -9.34 -8.62
CA SER A 28 -6.02 -9.34 -9.21
C SER A 28 -6.42 -10.79 -9.39
N SER A 29 -7.62 -11.13 -8.91
CA SER A 29 -8.17 -12.48 -9.01
C SER A 29 -9.58 -12.43 -9.58
N ALA A 30 -10.01 -13.57 -10.09
CA ALA A 30 -11.38 -13.80 -10.51
C ALA A 30 -11.87 -15.10 -9.87
N ARG A 31 -13.13 -15.11 -9.49
CA ARG A 31 -13.81 -16.27 -8.95
C ARG A 31 -14.36 -17.12 -10.09
N TRP A 32 -14.12 -18.41 -9.96
CA TRP A 32 -14.62 -19.44 -10.85
C TRP A 32 -15.27 -20.53 -10.00
N ILE A 33 -16.43 -21.00 -10.44
CA ILE A 33 -17.15 -22.10 -9.81
C ILE A 33 -16.83 -23.38 -10.57
N GLU A 34 -16.40 -24.41 -9.84
CA GLU A 34 -16.15 -25.74 -10.38
C GLU A 34 -17.39 -26.63 -10.29
N HIS A 35 -17.91 -27.03 -11.44
CA HIS A 35 -18.98 -28.02 -11.54
C HIS A 35 -18.38 -29.41 -11.75
N LYS A 36 -18.41 -30.23 -10.70
CA LYS A 36 -17.90 -31.61 -10.74
C LYS A 36 -18.91 -32.52 -11.46
N ILE A 37 -18.44 -33.22 -12.48
CA ILE A 37 -19.23 -34.14 -13.28
C ILE A 37 -18.64 -35.55 -13.09
N ILE A 38 -19.47 -36.53 -12.75
CA ILE A 38 -19.01 -37.90 -12.52
C ILE A 38 -18.46 -38.48 -13.83
N GLY A 39 -17.22 -38.96 -13.80
CA GLY A 39 -16.57 -39.59 -14.95
C GLY A 39 -16.01 -38.61 -15.99
N GLU A 40 -16.19 -37.30 -15.81
CA GLU A 40 -15.68 -36.27 -16.73
C GLU A 40 -14.80 -35.25 -16.01
N LYS A 41 -14.08 -34.44 -16.79
CA LYS A 41 -13.34 -33.31 -16.23
C LYS A 41 -14.34 -32.26 -15.72
N PRO A 42 -14.11 -31.67 -14.53
CA PRO A 42 -14.93 -30.57 -14.03
C PRO A 42 -15.00 -29.41 -15.01
N LYS A 43 -16.16 -28.77 -15.11
CA LYS A 43 -16.36 -27.57 -15.93
C LYS A 43 -16.28 -26.33 -15.06
N LEU A 44 -15.56 -25.31 -15.54
CA LEU A 44 -15.42 -24.03 -14.87
C LEU A 44 -16.49 -23.05 -15.37
N GLN A 45 -17.17 -22.38 -14.45
CA GLN A 45 -18.08 -21.28 -14.74
C GLN A 45 -17.53 -19.99 -14.11
N PHE A 46 -17.50 -18.91 -14.90
CA PHE A 46 -17.08 -17.61 -14.41
C PHE A 46 -18.13 -17.02 -13.45
N ASP A 47 -17.71 -16.68 -12.24
CA ASP A 47 -18.56 -16.07 -11.20
C ASP A 47 -18.41 -14.53 -11.19
N GLY A 48 -17.17 -14.05 -11.19
CA GLY A 48 -16.90 -12.61 -11.21
C GLY A 48 -15.44 -12.26 -10.95
N VAL A 49 -15.12 -10.97 -10.96
CA VAL A 49 -13.79 -10.45 -10.64
C VAL A 49 -13.75 -10.00 -9.18
N ASP A 50 -12.67 -10.29 -8.47
CA ASP A 50 -12.47 -9.83 -7.10
C ASP A 50 -11.88 -8.41 -7.07
N LEU A 51 -12.06 -7.74 -5.92
CA LEU A 51 -11.41 -6.46 -5.65
C LEU A 51 -9.89 -6.63 -5.67
N LYS A 52 -9.21 -5.76 -6.41
CA LYS A 52 -7.75 -5.77 -6.46
C LYS A 52 -7.16 -5.44 -5.10
N GLN A 53 -6.04 -6.08 -4.78
CA GLN A 53 -5.28 -5.76 -3.58
C GLN A 53 -3.91 -5.21 -3.99
N ILE A 54 -3.41 -4.26 -3.20
CA ILE A 54 -2.08 -3.67 -3.40
C ILE A 54 -1.31 -3.75 -2.09
N GLU A 55 -0.06 -4.16 -2.17
CA GLU A 55 0.89 -4.07 -1.07
C GLU A 55 2.02 -3.10 -1.42
N LEU A 56 2.25 -2.16 -0.52
CA LEU A 56 3.27 -1.13 -0.64
C LEU A 56 4.19 -1.20 0.58
N SER A 57 5.51 -1.22 0.37
CA SER A 57 6.48 -1.07 1.47
C SER A 57 7.11 0.31 1.42
N ILE A 58 6.83 1.15 2.40
CA ILE A 58 7.30 2.54 2.50
C ILE A 58 8.50 2.60 3.45
N HIS A 59 9.64 3.09 2.96
CA HIS A 59 10.81 3.32 3.79
C HIS A 59 10.83 4.76 4.31
N LEU A 60 10.78 4.93 5.64
CA LEU A 60 10.87 6.21 6.32
C LEU A 60 12.19 6.32 7.08
N ASN A 61 12.91 7.42 6.85
CA ASN A 61 14.25 7.58 7.40
C ASN A 61 14.52 9.06 7.75
N ARG A 62 14.88 9.31 9.01
CA ARG A 62 15.19 10.66 9.51
C ARG A 62 16.41 11.28 8.83
N PHE A 63 17.37 10.46 8.37
CA PHE A 63 18.53 10.95 7.62
C PHE A 63 18.13 11.61 6.29
N PHE A 64 16.97 11.25 5.74
CA PHE A 64 16.39 11.88 4.55
C PHE A 64 15.35 12.96 4.90
N LYS A 65 15.50 13.59 6.07
CA LYS A 65 14.64 14.68 6.57
C LYS A 65 13.15 14.33 6.64
N VAL A 66 12.82 13.05 6.77
CA VAL A 66 11.44 12.58 6.95
C VAL A 66 11.07 12.61 8.43
N ASP A 67 9.93 13.21 8.74
CA ASP A 67 9.36 13.20 10.08
C ASP A 67 8.52 11.93 10.28
N ILE A 68 9.17 10.87 10.78
CA ILE A 68 8.59 9.53 10.87
C ILE A 68 7.26 9.50 11.65
N PRO A 69 7.15 10.05 12.89
CA PRO A 69 5.89 10.05 13.62
C PRO A 69 4.73 10.71 12.86
N LYS A 70 5.00 11.83 12.20
CA LYS A 70 3.98 12.58 11.45
C LYS A 70 3.49 11.83 10.21
N GLU A 71 4.39 11.18 9.49
CA GLU A 71 4.02 10.40 8.30
C GLU A 71 3.29 9.12 8.67
N LYS A 72 3.68 8.48 9.78
CA LYS A 72 2.99 7.34 10.36
C LYS A 72 1.55 7.71 10.76
N GLU A 73 1.38 8.74 11.60
CA GLU A 73 0.07 9.19 12.09
C GLU A 73 -0.88 9.51 10.93
N LYS A 74 -0.35 10.06 9.84
CA LYS A 74 -1.14 10.34 8.64
C LYS A 74 -1.69 9.09 7.96
N LEU A 75 -0.92 8.00 7.92
CA LEU A 75 -1.38 6.72 7.38
C LEU A 75 -2.37 6.04 8.32
N GLU A 76 -2.10 6.05 9.62
CA GLU A 76 -3.01 5.54 10.65
C GLU A 76 -4.37 6.24 10.57
N LYS A 77 -4.36 7.57 10.51
CA LYS A 77 -5.59 8.37 10.38
C LYS A 77 -6.40 8.00 9.13
N TYR A 78 -5.76 7.80 7.98
CA TYR A 78 -6.47 7.37 6.78
C TYR A 78 -7.10 5.99 6.90
N MET A 79 -6.44 5.08 7.62
CA MET A 79 -6.96 3.75 7.90
C MET A 79 -8.14 3.82 8.87
N GLU A 80 -7.99 4.52 9.99
CA GLU A 80 -9.02 4.66 11.03
C GLU A 80 -10.27 5.39 10.54
N GLU A 81 -10.10 6.42 9.70
CA GLU A 81 -11.22 7.15 9.09
C GLU A 81 -11.88 6.37 7.93
N GLY A 82 -11.32 5.22 7.53
CA GLY A 82 -11.80 4.47 6.37
C GLY A 82 -11.76 5.28 5.08
N LYS A 83 -10.79 6.19 4.95
CA LYS A 83 -10.77 7.18 3.88
C LYS A 83 -10.49 6.52 2.53
N VAL A 84 -11.29 6.87 1.53
CA VAL A 84 -11.05 6.47 0.14
C VAL A 84 -9.91 7.32 -0.43
N LEU A 85 -8.80 6.67 -0.76
CA LEU A 85 -7.57 7.30 -1.25
C LEU A 85 -7.38 7.03 -2.73
N ARG A 86 -7.08 8.07 -3.49
CA ARG A 86 -6.66 7.93 -4.89
C ARG A 86 -5.19 7.55 -4.93
N LEU A 87 -4.85 6.42 -5.54
CA LEU A 87 -3.46 6.02 -5.77
C LEU A 87 -3.02 6.45 -7.17
N ILE A 88 -1.93 7.23 -7.22
CA ILE A 88 -1.29 7.71 -8.43
C ILE A 88 0.18 7.33 -8.37
N ILE A 89 0.72 6.73 -9.42
CA ILE A 89 2.15 6.37 -9.53
C ILE A 89 2.60 6.71 -10.96
N GLY A 90 3.75 7.38 -11.10
CA GLY A 90 4.30 7.75 -12.41
C GLY A 90 3.43 8.73 -13.21
N GLY A 91 2.50 9.42 -12.55
CA GLY A 91 1.51 10.29 -13.21
C GLY A 91 0.22 9.57 -13.64
N GLU A 92 0.15 8.25 -13.51
CA GLU A 92 -1.03 7.46 -13.87
C GLU A 92 -1.90 7.15 -12.65
N LYS A 93 -3.22 7.28 -12.81
CA LYS A 93 -4.20 6.89 -11.79
C LYS A 93 -4.33 5.36 -11.79
N ILE A 94 -3.86 4.71 -10.71
CA ILE A 94 -3.98 3.27 -10.53
C ILE A 94 -5.40 2.86 -10.13
N GLY A 95 -6.06 3.68 -9.29
CA GLY A 95 -7.41 3.43 -8.80
C GLY A 95 -7.74 4.15 -7.49
N ASN A 96 -8.90 3.84 -6.93
CA ASN A 96 -9.31 4.27 -5.59
C ASN A 96 -9.16 3.07 -4.65
N TYR A 97 -8.57 3.32 -3.48
CA TYR A 97 -8.20 2.28 -2.52
C TYR A 97 -8.47 2.73 -1.09
N VAL A 98 -8.76 1.79 -0.21
CA VAL A 98 -8.78 1.99 1.24
C VAL A 98 -7.62 1.23 1.88
N ILE A 99 -7.08 1.75 2.98
CA ILE A 99 -6.07 1.05 3.77
C ILE A 99 -6.78 0.02 4.64
N THR A 100 -6.42 -1.26 4.48
CA THR A 100 -6.99 -2.34 5.29
C THR A 100 -6.09 -2.74 6.45
N SER A 101 -4.78 -2.54 6.30
CA SER A 101 -3.82 -2.78 7.38
C SER A 101 -2.53 -2.00 7.18
N LEU A 102 -1.88 -1.72 8.30
CA LEU A 102 -0.54 -1.15 8.41
C LEU A 102 0.30 -2.08 9.27
N ASN A 103 1.50 -2.40 8.81
CA ASN A 103 2.49 -3.16 9.58
C ASN A 103 3.79 -2.37 9.65
N GLU A 104 4.21 -2.05 10.87
CA GLU A 104 5.35 -1.20 11.15
C GLU A 104 6.55 -2.01 11.63
N GLU A 105 7.65 -1.91 10.90
CA GLU A 105 8.92 -2.51 11.26
C GLU A 105 9.90 -1.40 11.67
N HIS A 106 10.14 -1.27 12.97
CA HIS A 106 11.11 -0.32 13.52
C HIS A 106 12.53 -0.85 13.33
N LYS A 107 13.33 -0.23 12.44
CA LYS A 107 14.65 -0.75 12.03
C LYS A 107 15.82 -0.17 12.83
N ALA A 108 15.72 1.08 13.28
CA ALA A 108 16.80 1.73 14.00
C ALA A 108 16.29 2.79 14.98
N PHE A 109 17.06 3.03 16.03
CA PHE A 109 16.77 3.98 17.10
C PHE A 109 17.99 4.88 17.33
N ASN A 110 17.77 6.08 17.89
CA ASN A 110 18.85 6.94 18.38
C ASN A 110 19.17 6.63 19.86
N ALA A 111 20.20 7.28 20.40
CA ALA A 111 20.63 7.11 21.79
C ALA A 111 19.57 7.47 22.84
N ILE A 112 18.50 8.17 22.45
CA ILE A 112 17.39 8.58 23.33
C ILE A 112 16.13 7.70 23.06
N GLY A 113 16.28 6.58 22.35
CA GLY A 113 15.19 5.63 22.09
C GLY A 113 14.17 6.07 21.04
N LYS A 114 14.41 7.14 20.27
CA LYS A 114 13.53 7.55 19.16
C LYS A 114 13.87 6.80 17.88
N VAL A 115 12.85 6.32 17.17
CA VAL A 115 12.99 5.63 15.88
C VAL A 115 13.62 6.56 14.85
N THR A 116 14.69 6.12 14.19
CA THR A 116 15.41 6.84 13.13
C THR A 116 15.17 6.25 11.74
N LYS A 117 14.82 4.95 11.67
CA LYS A 117 14.45 4.24 10.43
C LYS A 117 13.27 3.31 10.70
N MET A 118 12.32 3.28 9.78
CA MET A 118 11.11 2.47 9.87
C MET A 118 10.67 2.05 8.47
N ASP A 119 10.23 0.81 8.34
CA ASP A 119 9.52 0.34 7.15
C ASP A 119 8.04 0.17 7.51
N ILE A 120 7.14 0.72 6.69
CA ILE A 120 5.70 0.57 6.86
C ILE A 120 5.16 -0.20 5.64
N LYS A 121 4.66 -1.41 5.88
CA LYS A 121 3.90 -2.17 4.90
C LYS A 121 2.45 -1.73 4.96
N VAL A 122 1.95 -1.22 3.85
CA VAL A 122 0.57 -0.73 3.69
C VAL A 122 -0.16 -1.71 2.77
N SER A 123 -1.20 -2.35 3.29
CA SER A 123 -2.11 -3.17 2.50
C SER A 123 -3.33 -2.34 2.11
N LEU A 124 -3.60 -2.32 0.82
CA LEU A 124 -4.67 -1.56 0.19
C LEU A 124 -5.66 -2.52 -0.46
N LYS A 125 -6.94 -2.19 -0.39
CA LYS A 125 -8.00 -2.90 -1.11
C LYS A 125 -8.77 -1.93 -2.00
N GLU A 126 -9.07 -2.37 -3.21
CA GLU A 126 -9.80 -1.57 -4.20
C GLU A 126 -11.16 -1.16 -3.66
N TYR A 127 -11.48 0.12 -3.84
CA TYR A 127 -12.78 0.70 -3.51
C TYR A 127 -13.51 1.01 -4.83
N ASN A 128 -14.62 0.31 -5.05
CA ASN A 128 -15.48 0.45 -6.22
C ASN A 128 -16.81 1.11 -5.82
#